data_AF-A0A1V4PDP2-F1
#
_entry.id   AF-A0A1V4PDP2-F1
#
_cell.length_a   1.000
_cell.length_b   1.000
_cell.length_c   1.000
_cell.angle_alpha   90.00
_cell.angle_beta   90.00
_cell.angle_gamma   90.00
#
_symmetry.space_group_name_H-M   'P 1'
#
loop_
_entity.id
_entity.type
_entity.pdbx_description
1 polymer ?
#
loop_
_entity_poly.entity_id
_entity_poly.type
_entity_poly.pdbx_seq_one_letter_code
_entity_poly.pdbx_strand_id
1 'polypeptide(L)'
;MWADLSSVYIICDDIVIKTVRSKLTTADLQRLRARGTRPGRPRPAQAAFDTSTATHRPRAIEIDRTANRDGIVIVRGHELALGVVTAGSRVTLRIDGELIHATNGTHLIKTLPNPLDLENIRRLTGVREASTPLPPAPPSGPQSVQRRVPKSGQIMVAGQRLRVSPTYAGTIVTIIVDDHHLRVLDGARELSLHARTTTKTIRNFNAHRPHRR
;
A
#
# COMPACT_ATOMS: atom_id res chain seq x y z
N MET A 1 -9.69 23.82 2.53
CA MET A 1 -9.49 22.36 2.69
C MET A 1 -9.18 21.74 1.33
N TRP A 2 -8.17 20.90 1.24
CA TRP A 2 -7.74 20.19 0.02
C TRP A 2 -7.58 18.71 0.34
N ALA A 3 -7.89 17.80 -0.58
CA ALA A 3 -7.82 16.36 -0.30
C ALA A 3 -7.38 15.57 -1.53
N ASP A 4 -6.58 14.53 -1.28
CA ASP A 4 -6.23 13.49 -2.24
C ASP A 4 -6.58 12.09 -1.66
N LEU A 5 -6.23 11.02 -2.37
CA LEU A 5 -6.49 9.65 -1.93
C LEU A 5 -5.71 9.25 -0.67
N SER A 6 -4.65 9.99 -0.33
CA SER A 6 -3.75 9.70 0.79
C SER A 6 -4.01 10.59 2.01
N SER A 7 -4.31 11.87 1.79
CA SER A 7 -4.34 12.89 2.83
C SER A 7 -5.41 13.97 2.59
N VAL A 8 -5.92 14.52 3.67
CA VAL A 8 -6.75 15.73 3.71
C VAL A 8 -5.95 16.81 4.43
N TYR A 9 -5.90 17.99 3.83
CA TYR A 9 -5.10 19.14 4.22
C TYR A 9 -6.05 20.26 4.61
N ILE A 10 -5.91 20.73 5.84
CA ILE A 10 -6.57 21.92 6.35
C ILE A 10 -5.60 23.08 6.14
N ILE A 11 -6.05 24.07 5.38
CA ILE A 11 -5.24 25.19 4.89
C ILE A 11 -5.94 26.48 5.33
N CYS A 12 -5.17 27.43 5.87
CA CYS A 12 -5.56 28.84 6.08
C CYS A 12 -4.44 29.72 5.53
N ASP A 13 -4.79 30.80 4.83
CA ASP A 13 -3.81 31.76 4.26
C ASP A 13 -2.67 31.07 3.48
N ASP A 14 -3.04 30.08 2.67
CA ASP A 14 -2.14 29.22 1.90
C ASP A 14 -1.17 28.32 2.68
N ILE A 15 -1.16 28.41 4.02
CA ILE A 15 -0.36 27.57 4.91
C ILE A 15 -1.14 26.30 5.30
N VAL A 16 -0.48 25.14 5.25
CA VAL A 16 -1.06 23.89 5.78
C VAL A 16 -0.98 23.91 7.31
N ILE A 17 -2.14 24.02 7.96
CA ILE A 17 -2.23 23.96 9.43
C ILE A 17 -2.29 22.51 9.91
N LYS A 18 -2.93 21.63 9.14
CA LYS A 18 -3.12 20.22 9.54
C LYS A 18 -3.17 19.29 8.34
N THR A 19 -2.51 18.15 8.48
CA THR A 19 -2.63 17.02 7.54
C THR A 19 -3.20 15.83 8.28
N VAL A 20 -4.29 15.25 7.78
CA VAL A 20 -4.89 14.02 8.31
C VAL A 20 -4.99 12.97 7.22
N ARG A 21 -4.99 11.69 7.59
CA ARG A 21 -5.14 10.60 6.63
C ARG A 21 -6.49 10.70 5.93
N SER A 22 -6.47 10.58 4.60
CA SER A 22 -7.68 10.53 3.81
C SER A 22 -8.38 9.19 3.99
N LYS A 23 -9.68 9.24 4.23
CA LYS A 23 -10.58 8.06 4.16
C LYS A 23 -11.37 8.04 2.84
N LEU A 24 -11.08 8.96 1.91
CA LEU A 24 -11.82 9.11 0.67
C LEU A 24 -11.37 8.05 -0.33
N THR A 25 -12.34 7.38 -0.95
CA THR A 25 -12.09 6.48 -2.07
C THR A 25 -12.07 7.25 -3.39
N THR A 26 -11.62 6.60 -4.47
CA THR A 26 -11.71 7.16 -5.83
C THR A 26 -13.16 7.53 -6.20
N ALA A 27 -14.13 6.72 -5.76
CA ALA A 27 -15.55 6.99 -5.98
C ALA A 27 -16.01 8.23 -5.21
N ASP A 28 -15.49 8.46 -4.01
CA ASP A 28 -15.82 9.65 -3.22
C ASP A 28 -15.25 10.91 -3.85
N LEU A 29 -14.01 10.86 -4.35
CA LEU A 29 -13.42 11.99 -5.10
C LEU A 29 -14.18 12.28 -6.41
N GLN A 30 -14.67 11.25 -7.10
CA GLN A 30 -15.52 11.43 -8.29
C GLN A 30 -16.87 12.05 -7.94
N ARG A 31 -17.52 11.60 -6.87
CA ARG A 31 -18.77 12.21 -6.39
C ARG A 31 -18.59 13.66 -5.97
N LEU A 32 -17.48 13.98 -5.31
CA LEU A 32 -17.13 15.35 -4.93
C LEU A 32 -16.95 16.23 -6.18
N ARG A 33 -16.21 15.76 -7.19
CA ARG A 33 -16.09 16.45 -8.48
C ARG A 33 -17.43 16.68 -9.15
N ALA A 34 -18.30 15.68 -9.17
CA ALA A 34 -19.65 15.80 -9.75
C ALA A 34 -20.53 16.81 -9.00
N ARG A 35 -20.24 17.10 -7.72
CA ARG A 35 -20.92 18.11 -6.89
C ARG A 35 -20.29 19.51 -6.99
N GLY A 36 -19.39 19.73 -7.96
CA GLY A 36 -18.81 21.04 -8.22
C GLY A 36 -17.60 21.38 -7.35
N THR A 37 -16.94 20.40 -6.70
CA THR A 37 -15.66 20.69 -6.05
C THR A 37 -14.62 21.09 -7.09
N ARG A 38 -13.93 22.19 -6.83
CA ARG A 38 -12.87 22.69 -7.72
C ARG A 38 -11.71 21.69 -7.81
N PRO A 39 -11.08 21.53 -9.00
CA PRO A 39 -9.85 20.77 -9.13
C PRO A 39 -8.83 21.24 -8.09
N GLY A 40 -8.27 20.29 -7.36
CA GLY A 40 -7.29 20.59 -6.35
C GLY A 40 -6.03 21.20 -6.96
N ARG A 41 -5.46 22.20 -6.28
CA ARG A 41 -4.07 22.66 -6.51
C ARG A 41 -3.07 21.50 -6.36
N PRO A 42 -1.82 21.61 -6.87
CA PRO A 42 -0.77 20.65 -6.55
C PRO A 42 -0.68 20.46 -5.03
N ARG A 43 -0.35 19.24 -4.59
CA ARG A 43 -0.18 18.90 -3.17
C ARG A 43 0.63 20.02 -2.49
N PRO A 44 0.13 20.64 -1.41
CA PRO A 44 0.90 21.66 -0.72
C PRO A 44 2.28 21.11 -0.36
N ALA A 45 3.34 21.85 -0.70
CA ALA A 45 4.68 21.48 -0.30
C ALA A 45 4.71 21.44 1.24
N GLN A 46 5.06 20.30 1.82
CA GLN A 46 5.36 20.25 3.24
C GLN A 46 6.60 21.10 3.49
N ALA A 47 6.63 21.83 4.61
CA ALA A 47 7.77 22.64 4.98
C ALA A 47 9.03 21.77 4.93
N ALA A 48 10.06 22.26 4.25
CA ALA A 48 11.34 21.57 4.18
C ALA A 48 11.90 21.46 5.60
N PHE A 49 12.30 20.25 5.98
CA PHE A 49 12.97 20.01 7.24
C PHE A 49 14.48 20.08 7.01
N ASP A 50 15.14 21.04 7.65
CA ASP A 50 16.59 21.20 7.52
C ASP A 50 17.32 20.13 8.33
N THR A 51 17.86 19.12 7.64
CA THR A 51 18.70 18.10 8.27
C THR A 51 20.16 18.51 8.35
N SER A 52 20.60 19.60 7.73
CA SER A 52 22.02 19.94 7.59
C SER A 52 22.69 20.24 8.94
N THR A 53 21.92 20.77 9.89
CA THR A 53 22.35 21.12 11.25
C THR A 53 22.12 20.01 12.28
N ALA A 54 21.58 18.85 11.87
CA ALA A 54 21.19 17.78 12.80
C ALA A 54 22.41 17.20 13.53
N THR A 55 22.45 17.31 14.86
CA THR A 55 23.54 16.77 15.71
C THR A 55 23.33 15.31 16.10
N HIS A 56 22.10 14.81 16.01
CA HIS A 56 21.67 13.45 16.28
C HIS A 56 20.72 12.97 15.17
N ARG A 57 20.43 11.66 15.12
CA ARG A 57 19.42 11.14 14.18
C ARG A 57 18.09 11.87 14.43
N PRO A 58 17.49 12.50 13.41
CA PRO A 58 16.24 13.23 13.59
C PRO A 58 15.10 12.27 13.93
N ARG A 59 14.00 12.83 14.47
CA ARG A 59 12.71 12.14 14.45
C ARG A 59 12.36 11.74 13.02
N ALA A 60 11.46 10.76 12.86
CA ALA A 60 11.13 10.19 11.57
C ALA A 60 10.98 11.25 10.47
N ILE A 61 11.75 11.10 9.38
CA ILE A 61 11.75 12.00 8.22
C ILE A 61 11.27 11.27 6.98
N GLU A 62 10.76 12.02 6.01
CA GLU A 62 10.31 11.48 4.73
C GLU A 62 11.03 12.14 3.56
N ILE A 63 11.34 11.33 2.55
CA ILE A 63 11.81 11.78 1.24
C ILE A 63 11.03 11.06 0.14
N ASP A 64 10.76 11.75 -0.96
CA ASP A 64 10.22 11.11 -2.15
C ASP A 64 11.33 10.74 -3.12
N ARG A 65 11.29 9.53 -3.66
CA ARG A 65 12.18 9.08 -4.72
C ARG A 65 11.43 8.25 -5.75
N THR A 66 11.92 8.23 -6.97
CA THR A 66 11.36 7.40 -8.04
C THR A 66 12.16 6.11 -8.13
N ALA A 67 11.48 4.97 -8.07
CA ALA A 67 12.16 3.70 -8.30
C ALA A 67 12.50 3.52 -9.79
N ASN A 68 13.67 2.94 -10.06
CA ASN A 68 14.10 2.62 -11.41
C ASN A 68 13.28 1.46 -12.02
N ARG A 69 13.62 1.03 -13.24
CA ARG A 69 12.92 -0.06 -13.95
C ARG A 69 12.92 -1.41 -13.21
N ASP A 70 13.91 -1.63 -12.33
CA ASP A 70 14.06 -2.85 -11.54
C ASP A 70 13.40 -2.73 -10.15
N GLY A 71 12.80 -1.58 -9.84
CA GLY A 71 12.18 -1.32 -8.54
C GLY A 71 13.19 -1.03 -7.43
N ILE A 72 14.34 -0.47 -7.79
CA ILE A 72 15.39 -0.04 -6.86
C ILE A 72 15.32 1.48 -6.72
N VAL A 73 15.44 1.96 -5.49
CA VAL A 73 15.64 3.37 -5.18
C VAL A 73 17.05 3.58 -4.65
N ILE A 74 17.82 4.46 -5.29
CA ILE A 74 19.17 4.81 -4.81
C ILE A 74 19.07 6.04 -3.90
N VAL A 75 19.55 5.91 -2.67
CA VAL A 75 19.64 7.00 -1.70
C VAL A 75 21.05 7.10 -1.18
N ARG A 76 21.73 8.22 -1.48
CA ARG A 76 23.11 8.48 -1.04
C ARG A 76 24.10 7.34 -1.37
N GLY A 77 23.90 6.66 -2.49
CA GLY A 77 24.74 5.52 -2.92
C GLY A 77 24.28 4.16 -2.42
N HIS A 78 23.29 4.09 -1.53
CA HIS A 78 22.69 2.83 -1.09
C HIS A 78 21.52 2.43 -1.97
N GLU A 79 21.53 1.17 -2.42
CA GLU A 79 20.44 0.57 -3.18
C GLU A 79 19.36 0.01 -2.26
N LEU A 80 18.15 0.56 -2.36
CA LEU A 80 16.98 0.08 -1.64
C LEU A 80 16.07 -0.69 -2.61
N ALA A 81 16.18 -2.02 -2.58
CA ALA A 81 15.38 -2.90 -3.43
C ALA A 81 13.94 -3.01 -2.90
N LEU A 82 13.02 -2.28 -3.53
CA LEU A 82 11.59 -2.28 -3.21
C LEU A 82 10.80 -3.32 -4.02
N GLY A 83 11.37 -3.75 -5.15
CA GLY A 83 10.84 -4.79 -6.03
C GLY A 83 10.15 -4.22 -7.26
N VAL A 84 10.16 -4.99 -8.35
CA VAL A 84 9.76 -4.58 -9.71
C VAL A 84 8.35 -3.99 -9.82
N VAL A 85 7.45 -4.29 -8.88
CA VAL A 85 6.10 -3.70 -8.83
C VAL A 85 6.11 -2.18 -8.60
N THR A 86 7.21 -1.65 -8.06
CA THR A 86 7.41 -0.21 -7.84
C THR A 86 8.06 0.50 -9.02
N ALA A 87 8.42 -0.21 -10.10
CA ALA A 87 9.16 0.37 -11.21
C ALA A 87 8.49 1.62 -11.79
N GLY A 88 9.28 2.70 -11.94
CA GLY A 88 8.79 3.99 -12.44
C GLY A 88 7.83 4.74 -11.51
N SER A 89 7.53 4.18 -10.33
CA SER A 89 6.62 4.80 -9.37
C SER A 89 7.37 5.73 -8.42
N ARG A 90 6.73 6.85 -8.07
CA ARG A 90 7.18 7.72 -6.98
C ARG A 90 6.80 7.09 -5.64
N VAL A 91 7.79 6.88 -4.79
CA VAL A 91 7.68 6.23 -3.48
C VAL A 91 8.11 7.22 -2.40
N THR A 92 7.39 7.23 -1.28
CA THR A 92 7.81 7.92 -0.07
C THR A 92 8.64 6.96 0.77
N LEU A 93 9.88 7.33 1.07
CA LEU A 93 10.73 6.65 2.04
C LEU A 93 10.65 7.38 3.38
N ARG A 94 10.04 6.76 4.38
CA ARG A 94 10.08 7.23 5.77
C ARG A 94 11.27 6.59 6.46
N ILE A 95 12.25 7.41 6.84
CA ILE A 95 13.44 7.01 7.59
C ILE A 95 13.13 7.18 9.07
N ASP A 96 13.12 6.09 9.83
CA ASP A 96 12.70 6.04 11.23
C ASP A 96 13.71 5.20 12.02
N GLY A 97 14.72 5.86 12.58
CA GLY A 97 15.82 5.20 13.28
C GLY A 97 16.55 4.18 12.39
N GLU A 98 16.56 2.92 12.82
CA GLU A 98 17.23 1.81 12.11
C GLU A 98 16.44 1.24 10.93
N LEU A 99 15.26 1.79 10.62
CA LEU A 99 14.39 1.28 9.56
C LEU A 99 14.05 2.34 8.53
N ILE A 100 13.85 1.88 7.29
CA ILE A 100 13.24 2.65 6.21
C ILE A 100 11.93 1.96 5.82
N HIS A 101 10.84 2.72 5.87
CA HIS A 101 9.54 2.28 5.42
C HIS A 101 9.20 2.93 4.09
N ALA A 102 9.17 2.13 3.02
CA ALA A 102 8.73 2.56 1.70
C ALA A 102 7.20 2.50 1.63
N THR A 103 6.56 3.60 1.22
CA THR A 103 5.09 3.69 1.12
C THR A 103 4.67 4.36 -0.18
N ASN A 104 3.44 4.09 -0.64
CA ASN A 104 2.78 4.83 -1.73
C ASN A 104 1.69 5.77 -1.20
N GLY A 105 1.90 6.33 -0.01
CA GLY A 105 0.95 7.20 0.69
C GLY A 105 -0.09 6.44 1.51
N THR A 106 -0.80 5.46 0.93
CA THR A 106 -1.85 4.72 1.66
C THR A 106 -1.41 3.34 2.12
N HIS A 107 -0.41 2.74 1.49
CA HIS A 107 0.07 1.38 1.78
C HIS A 107 1.57 1.36 2.07
N LEU A 108 1.95 0.53 3.03
CA LEU A 108 3.33 0.12 3.24
C LEU A 108 3.72 -0.87 2.14
N ILE A 109 4.74 -0.51 1.37
CA ILE A 109 5.30 -1.33 0.30
C ILE A 109 6.30 -2.32 0.89
N LYS A 110 7.27 -1.80 1.67
CA LYS A 110 8.36 -2.59 2.24
C LYS A 110 8.98 -1.88 3.43
N THR A 111 9.45 -2.66 4.40
CA THR A 111 10.34 -2.19 5.46
C THR A 111 11.73 -2.77 5.22
N LEU A 112 12.76 -1.94 5.33
CA LEU A 112 14.16 -2.29 5.11
C LEU A 112 15.00 -1.78 6.29
N PRO A 113 16.16 -2.40 6.59
CA PRO A 113 17.17 -1.77 7.42
C PRO A 113 17.58 -0.41 6.84
N ASN A 114 17.87 0.56 7.70
CA ASN A 114 18.35 1.88 7.32
C ASN A 114 19.89 1.88 7.21
N PRO A 115 20.47 1.93 6.00
CA PRO A 115 21.92 2.00 5.85
C PRO A 115 22.48 3.43 6.02
N LEU A 116 21.62 4.44 6.16
CA LEU A 116 22.03 5.84 6.18
C LEU A 116 22.55 6.23 7.57
N ASP A 117 23.81 6.61 7.64
CA ASP A 117 24.37 7.31 8.80
C ASP A 117 23.92 8.78 8.87
N LEU A 118 24.39 9.49 9.90
CA LEU A 118 24.03 10.88 10.13
C LEU A 118 24.55 11.81 9.03
N GLU A 119 25.72 11.55 8.46
CA GLU A 119 26.28 12.37 7.37
C GLU A 119 25.43 12.25 6.10
N ASN A 120 24.98 11.03 5.79
CA ASN A 120 24.05 10.78 4.70
C ASN A 120 22.72 11.50 4.91
N ILE A 121 22.18 11.46 6.14
CA ILE A 121 20.93 12.14 6.51
C ILE A 121 21.04 13.67 6.36
N ARG A 122 22.15 14.28 6.80
CA ARG A 122 22.41 15.73 6.64
C ARG A 122 22.46 16.19 5.20
N ARG A 123 22.83 15.28 4.28
CA ARG A 123 22.96 15.56 2.84
C ARG A 123 21.75 15.09 2.03
N LEU A 124 20.65 14.74 2.68
CA LEU A 124 19.40 14.43 2.00
C LEU A 124 18.74 15.71 1.48
N THR A 125 18.13 15.60 0.31
CA THR A 125 17.37 16.69 -0.33
C THR A 125 15.89 16.35 -0.41
N GLY A 126 15.05 17.38 -0.33
CA GLY A 126 13.60 17.23 -0.33
C GLY A 126 13.07 16.54 0.92
N VAL A 127 13.74 16.77 2.06
CA VAL A 127 13.36 16.20 3.35
C VAL A 127 12.19 16.97 3.93
N ARG A 128 11.27 16.23 4.53
CA ARG A 128 10.18 16.76 5.36
C ARG A 128 10.04 15.93 6.61
N GLU A 129 9.52 16.53 7.67
CA GLU A 129 9.21 15.80 8.89
C GLU A 129 8.01 14.87 8.66
N ALA A 130 8.07 13.65 9.22
CA ALA A 130 7.00 12.69 9.04
C ALA A 130 5.79 13.04 9.93
N SER A 131 4.84 13.78 9.37
CA SER A 131 3.67 14.32 10.12
C SER A 131 2.50 13.33 10.27
N THR A 132 2.51 12.21 9.55
CA THR A 132 1.44 11.21 9.57
C THR A 132 1.91 9.89 10.18
N PRO A 133 1.02 9.14 10.87
CA PRO A 133 1.36 7.79 11.32
C PRO A 133 1.68 6.89 10.13
N LEU A 134 2.63 5.97 10.32
CA LEU A 134 2.99 5.00 9.30
C LEU A 134 1.74 4.20 8.89
N PRO A 135 1.49 3.98 7.58
CA PRO A 135 0.43 3.09 7.16
C PRO A 135 0.56 1.73 7.85
N PRO A 136 -0.55 1.14 8.35
CA PRO A 136 -0.48 -0.16 8.98
C PRO A 136 0.13 -1.15 7.99
N ALA A 137 0.95 -2.06 8.50
CA ALA A 137 1.42 -3.19 7.71
C ALA A 137 0.20 -3.91 7.09
N PRO A 138 0.36 -4.51 5.89
CA PRO A 138 -0.65 -5.42 5.39
C PRO A 138 -0.99 -6.43 6.50
N PRO A 139 -2.27 -6.79 6.68
CA PRO A 139 -2.65 -7.73 7.74
C PRO A 139 -1.82 -9.00 7.63
N SER A 140 -0.98 -9.22 8.64
CA SER A 140 -0.21 -10.45 8.83
C SER A 140 -1.13 -11.44 9.53
N GLY A 141 -1.92 -12.15 8.75
CA GLY A 141 -2.88 -13.13 9.22
C GLY A 141 -3.61 -13.77 8.05
N PRO A 142 -4.34 -14.88 8.28
CA PRO A 142 -4.98 -15.62 7.21
C PRO A 142 -5.91 -14.70 6.41
N GLN A 143 -5.56 -14.40 5.16
CA GLN A 143 -6.34 -13.50 4.32
C GLN A 143 -7.54 -14.25 3.75
N SER A 144 -8.76 -13.77 3.96
CA SER A 144 -9.95 -14.39 3.37
C SER A 144 -10.28 -13.79 2.00
N VAL A 145 -10.53 -14.65 1.03
CA VAL A 145 -10.88 -14.30 -0.34
C VAL A 145 -12.14 -15.02 -0.74
N GLN A 146 -13.08 -14.37 -1.41
CA GLN A 146 -14.26 -15.05 -1.94
C GLN A 146 -14.17 -15.28 -3.43
N ARG A 147 -14.50 -16.49 -3.87
CA ARG A 147 -14.59 -16.86 -5.29
C ARG A 147 -15.87 -17.62 -5.57
N ARG A 148 -16.50 -17.29 -6.69
CA ARG A 148 -17.56 -18.14 -7.24
C ARG A 148 -16.92 -19.29 -8.01
N VAL A 149 -17.29 -20.52 -7.68
CA VAL A 149 -16.79 -21.70 -8.39
C VAL A 149 -17.42 -21.73 -9.79
N PRO A 150 -16.62 -21.71 -10.88
CA PRO A 150 -17.16 -21.84 -12.24
C PRO A 150 -17.57 -23.29 -12.53
N LYS A 151 -18.29 -23.52 -13.64
CA LYS A 151 -18.66 -24.88 -14.10
C LYS A 151 -17.47 -25.82 -14.25
N SER A 152 -16.27 -25.30 -14.50
CA SER A 152 -15.05 -26.10 -14.58
C SER A 152 -14.57 -26.64 -13.23
N GLY A 153 -15.04 -26.10 -12.10
CA GLY A 153 -14.61 -26.49 -10.75
C GLY A 153 -13.21 -26.04 -10.36
N GLN A 154 -12.57 -25.17 -11.15
CA GLN A 154 -11.27 -24.56 -10.82
C GLN A 154 -11.42 -23.06 -10.57
N ILE A 155 -10.86 -22.58 -9.46
CA ILE A 155 -10.82 -21.16 -9.10
C ILE A 155 -9.38 -20.63 -9.13
N MET A 156 -9.21 -19.32 -9.24
CA MET A 156 -7.90 -18.67 -9.25
C MET A 156 -7.73 -17.72 -8.06
N VAL A 157 -6.64 -17.90 -7.32
CA VAL A 157 -6.28 -17.10 -6.13
C VAL A 157 -4.79 -16.75 -6.23
N ALA A 158 -4.45 -15.46 -6.16
CA ALA A 158 -3.06 -14.98 -6.28
C ALA A 158 -2.27 -15.51 -7.51
N GLY A 159 -2.97 -15.91 -8.59
CA GLY A 159 -2.35 -16.51 -9.79
C GLY A 159 -2.15 -18.03 -9.71
N GLN A 160 -2.50 -18.67 -8.59
CA GLN A 160 -2.54 -20.11 -8.43
C GLN A 160 -3.95 -20.64 -8.74
N ARG A 161 -4.03 -21.74 -9.51
CA ARG A 161 -5.29 -22.45 -9.79
C ARG A 161 -5.55 -23.49 -8.69
N LEU A 162 -6.74 -23.47 -8.13
CA LEU A 162 -7.19 -24.39 -7.08
C LEU A 162 -8.35 -25.22 -7.61
N ARG A 163 -8.23 -26.54 -7.51
CA ARG A 163 -9.28 -27.49 -7.89
C ARG A 163 -10.19 -27.71 -6.68
N VAL A 164 -11.45 -27.28 -6.79
CA VAL A 164 -12.47 -27.51 -5.75
C VAL A 164 -13.28 -28.73 -6.16
N SER A 165 -14.29 -28.54 -7.01
CA SER A 165 -14.97 -29.57 -7.80
C SER A 165 -16.06 -28.88 -8.64
N PRO A 166 -16.39 -29.36 -9.86
CA PRO A 166 -17.56 -28.89 -10.59
C PRO A 166 -18.88 -29.02 -9.82
N THR A 167 -18.97 -29.93 -8.83
CA THR A 167 -20.16 -30.12 -7.97
C THR A 167 -20.55 -28.86 -7.21
N TYR A 168 -19.58 -28.01 -6.87
CA TYR A 168 -19.82 -26.74 -6.18
C TYR A 168 -20.02 -25.56 -7.14
N ALA A 169 -20.23 -25.81 -8.44
CA ALA A 169 -20.38 -24.75 -9.43
C ALA A 169 -21.53 -23.81 -9.07
N GLY A 170 -21.25 -22.50 -9.12
CA GLY A 170 -22.18 -21.45 -8.75
C GLY A 170 -22.09 -21.01 -7.29
N THR A 171 -21.53 -21.84 -6.39
CA THR A 171 -21.33 -21.52 -4.97
C THR A 171 -20.21 -20.50 -4.76
N ILE A 172 -20.39 -19.61 -3.80
CA ILE A 172 -19.34 -18.68 -3.36
C ILE A 172 -18.59 -19.32 -2.20
N VAL A 173 -17.33 -19.68 -2.45
CA VAL A 173 -16.45 -20.27 -1.44
C VAL A 173 -15.54 -19.21 -0.84
N THR A 174 -15.20 -19.38 0.43
CA THR A 174 -14.20 -18.57 1.15
C THR A 174 -12.87 -19.29 1.12
N ILE A 175 -11.83 -18.63 0.65
CA ILE A 175 -10.46 -19.13 0.62
C ILE A 175 -9.68 -18.42 1.69
N ILE A 176 -9.23 -19.15 2.70
CA ILE A 176 -8.31 -18.66 3.71
C ILE A 176 -6.89 -18.86 3.18
N VAL A 177 -6.17 -17.76 3.01
CA VAL A 177 -4.80 -17.72 2.51
C VAL A 177 -3.86 -17.53 3.67
N ASP A 178 -3.21 -18.61 4.04
CA ASP A 178 -2.15 -18.66 5.04
C ASP A 178 -0.77 -18.55 4.37
N ASP A 179 0.30 -18.58 5.16
CA ASP A 179 1.69 -18.52 4.68
C ASP A 179 2.05 -19.74 3.82
N HIS A 180 1.56 -20.92 4.22
CA HIS A 180 1.90 -22.19 3.58
C HIS A 180 0.74 -22.87 2.86
N HIS A 181 -0.50 -22.49 3.16
CA HIS A 181 -1.69 -23.20 2.68
C HIS A 181 -2.82 -22.26 2.24
N LEU A 182 -3.67 -22.80 1.36
CA LEU A 182 -4.89 -22.19 0.87
C LEU A 182 -6.04 -23.15 1.23
N ARG A 183 -6.89 -22.77 2.19
CA ARG A 183 -8.05 -23.55 2.62
C ARG A 183 -9.30 -23.03 1.94
N VAL A 184 -10.02 -23.89 1.22
CA VAL A 184 -11.30 -23.56 0.58
C VAL A 184 -12.43 -24.03 1.48
N LEU A 185 -13.30 -23.10 1.86
CA LEU A 185 -14.42 -23.29 2.78
C LEU A 185 -15.75 -22.95 2.09
N ASP A 186 -16.79 -23.71 2.41
CA ASP A 186 -18.19 -23.33 2.20
C ASP A 186 -18.87 -23.18 3.57
N GLY A 187 -19.08 -21.93 4.00
CA GLY A 187 -19.41 -21.62 5.39
C GLY A 187 -18.34 -22.10 6.36
N ALA A 188 -18.68 -23.05 7.24
CA ALA A 188 -17.77 -23.67 8.20
C ALA A 188 -17.12 -24.97 7.69
N ARG A 189 -17.56 -25.49 6.54
CA ARG A 189 -17.09 -26.77 5.99
C ARG A 189 -15.87 -26.56 5.12
N GLU A 190 -14.78 -27.27 5.40
CA GLU A 190 -13.62 -27.34 4.51
C GLU A 190 -13.90 -28.25 3.31
N LEU A 191 -13.72 -27.69 2.12
CA LEU A 191 -13.89 -28.39 0.84
C LEU A 191 -12.56 -28.94 0.34
N SER A 192 -11.48 -28.15 0.43
CA SER A 192 -10.15 -28.56 -0.02
C SER A 192 -9.04 -27.74 0.62
N LEU A 193 -7.87 -28.36 0.74
CA LEU A 193 -6.62 -27.75 1.19
C LEU A 193 -5.62 -27.81 0.04
N HIS A 194 -4.92 -26.70 -0.22
CA HIS A 194 -3.85 -26.65 -1.21
C HIS A 194 -2.60 -26.02 -0.62
N ALA A 195 -1.41 -26.51 -0.98
CA ALA A 195 -0.17 -25.82 -0.67
C ALA A 195 -0.14 -24.47 -1.40
N ARG A 196 0.33 -23.42 -0.73
CA ARG A 196 0.52 -22.10 -1.33
C ARG A 196 1.83 -22.09 -2.10
N THR A 197 1.76 -22.05 -3.42
CA THR A 197 2.94 -22.00 -4.30
C THR A 197 3.25 -20.59 -4.80
N THR A 198 2.54 -19.58 -4.29
CA THR A 198 2.69 -18.19 -4.73
C THR A 198 2.77 -17.21 -3.56
N THR A 199 3.74 -16.30 -3.64
CA THR A 199 3.92 -15.18 -2.70
C THR A 199 3.26 -13.89 -3.19
N LYS A 200 2.54 -13.93 -4.33
CA LYS A 200 1.89 -12.76 -4.90
C LYS A 200 0.82 -12.22 -3.96
N THR A 201 0.82 -10.90 -3.76
CA THR A 201 -0.19 -10.20 -2.96
C THR A 201 -1.58 -10.37 -3.58
N ILE A 202 -2.58 -10.59 -2.74
CA ILE A 202 -3.98 -10.66 -3.16
C ILE A 202 -4.47 -9.24 -3.42
N ARG A 203 -4.79 -8.93 -4.68
CA ARG A 203 -5.33 -7.62 -5.07
C ARG A 203 -6.87 -7.57 -4.98
N ASN A 204 -7.53 -8.68 -5.27
CA ASN A 204 -8.99 -8.77 -5.37
C ASN A 204 -9.56 -9.75 -4.33
N PHE A 205 -10.06 -9.21 -3.22
CA PHE A 205 -10.64 -10.00 -2.12
C PHE A 205 -12.03 -10.53 -2.47
N ASN A 206 -12.84 -9.75 -3.19
CA ASN A 206 -14.14 -10.15 -3.70
C ASN A 206 -14.14 -10.08 -5.23
N ALA A 207 -14.10 -11.23 -5.90
CA ALA A 207 -14.17 -11.33 -7.35
C ALA A 207 -15.44 -12.08 -7.77
N HIS A 208 -16.59 -11.59 -7.30
CA HIS A 208 -17.90 -12.02 -7.75
C HIS A 208 -18.75 -10.77 -8.04
N ARG A 209 -19.53 -10.81 -9.14
CA ARG A 209 -20.52 -9.76 -9.42
C ARG A 209 -21.69 -9.95 -8.44
N PRO A 210 -22.21 -8.89 -7.79
CA PRO A 210 -23.46 -9.01 -7.05
C PRO A 210 -24.56 -9.43 -8.02
N HIS A 211 -25.34 -10.44 -7.64
CA HIS A 211 -26.50 -10.84 -8.42
C HIS A 211 -27.58 -9.78 -8.22
N ARG A 212 -27.99 -9.10 -9.30
CA ARG A 212 -29.22 -8.31 -9.31
C ARG A 212 -30.36 -9.31 -9.41
N ARG A 213 -31.19 -9.44 -8.36
CA ARG A 213 -32.46 -10.17 -8.47
C ARG A 213 -33.33 -9.52 -9.52
#